data_AF-A0A0R2MAT7-F1
#
_entry.id   AF-A0A0R2MAT7-F1
#
_cell.length_a   1.000
_cell.length_b   1.000
_cell.length_c   1.000
_cell.angle_alpha   90.00
_cell.angle_beta   90.00
_cell.angle_gamma   90.00
#
_symmetry.space_group_name_H-M   'P 1'
#
loop_
_entity.id
_entity.type
_entity.pdbx_description
1 polymer ?
#
loop_
_entity_poly.entity_id
_entity_poly.type
_entity_poly.pdbx_seq_one_letter_code
_entity_poly.pdbx_strand_id
1 'polypeptide(L)'
;MSHLPVRLSANAPFIHLETCLHAIVQDGFSGLHTVKLDLINELTRLLDARITILLDQPHFILIIHNHDEKLAVLGTVQQHSNQAYDITLDGHTVNTGPTMIQAIRDFI
;
A
#
# COMPACT_ATOMS: atom_id res chain seq x y z
N MET A 1 8.06 7.90 -24.69
CA MET A 1 7.49 7.41 -23.42
C MET A 1 8.32 8.04 -22.32
N SER A 2 7.82 9.12 -21.73
CA SER A 2 8.52 9.90 -20.71
C SER A 2 8.23 9.30 -19.34
N HIS A 3 9.18 8.55 -18.80
CA HIS A 3 9.15 8.10 -17.41
C HIS A 3 9.23 9.32 -16.49
N LEU A 4 8.23 9.51 -15.63
CA LEU A 4 8.26 10.49 -14.56
C LEU A 4 9.46 10.23 -13.64
N PRO A 5 10.29 11.23 -13.33
CA PRO A 5 11.34 11.07 -12.33
C PRO A 5 10.68 11.09 -10.95
N VAL A 6 10.33 9.92 -10.42
CA VAL A 6 9.90 9.82 -9.02
C VAL A 6 11.09 10.17 -8.14
N ARG A 7 11.16 11.42 -7.68
CA ARG A 7 12.16 11.87 -6.71
C ARG A 7 11.83 11.26 -5.35
N LEU A 8 12.19 10.00 -5.16
CA LEU A 8 12.36 9.45 -3.82
C LEU A 8 13.49 10.23 -3.16
N SER A 9 13.15 11.03 -2.15
CA SER A 9 14.15 11.54 -1.21
C SER A 9 14.81 10.31 -0.58
N ALA A 10 16.08 10.07 -0.89
CA ALA A 10 16.84 8.90 -0.45
C ALA A 10 16.91 8.74 1.09
N ASN A 11 16.39 9.72 1.85
CA ASN A 11 16.38 9.77 3.30
C ASN A 11 15.01 10.15 3.91
N ALA A 12 13.89 10.14 3.15
CA ALA A 12 12.57 10.22 3.77
C ALA A 12 12.18 8.80 4.19
N PRO A 13 12.28 8.45 5.47
CA PRO A 13 12.21 7.06 5.87
C PRO A 13 10.80 6.52 5.61
N PHE A 14 10.69 5.38 4.95
CA PHE A 14 9.46 4.60 4.89
C PHE A 14 8.99 4.13 6.28
N ILE A 15 9.59 4.59 7.39
CA ILE A 15 9.28 4.20 8.77
C ILE A 15 7.77 4.20 9.05
N HIS A 16 7.04 5.24 8.62
CA HIS A 16 5.60 5.29 8.87
C HIS A 16 4.83 4.26 8.02
N LEU A 17 5.22 4.10 6.76
CA LEU A 17 4.67 3.07 5.88
C LEU A 17 4.97 1.67 6.41
N GLU A 18 6.21 1.40 6.80
CA GLU A 18 6.66 0.16 7.43
C GLU A 18 5.90 -0.13 8.71
N THR A 19 5.64 0.89 9.54
CA THR A 19 4.84 0.73 10.77
C THR A 19 3.42 0.31 10.44
N CYS A 20 2.80 0.93 9.43
CA CYS A 20 1.47 0.56 8.97
C CYS A 20 1.45 -0.88 8.43
N LEU A 21 2.37 -1.23 7.54
CA LEU A 21 2.46 -2.57 6.94
C LEU A 21 2.76 -3.63 8.01
N HIS A 22 3.61 -3.33 8.97
CA HIS A 22 3.90 -4.24 10.08
C HIS A 22 2.64 -4.54 10.91
N ALA A 23 1.83 -3.53 11.24
CA ALA A 23 0.56 -3.75 11.95
C ALA A 23 -0.38 -4.68 11.15
N ILE A 24 -0.43 -4.52 9.83
CA ILE A 24 -1.23 -5.40 8.96
C ILE A 24 -0.65 -6.81 8.90
N VAL A 25 0.67 -6.96 8.81
CA VAL A 25 1.33 -8.28 8.78
C VAL A 25 1.17 -9.03 10.11
N GLN A 26 1.12 -8.33 11.24
CA GLN A 26 0.91 -8.95 12.56
C GLN A 26 -0.57 -9.27 12.82
N ASP A 27 -1.45 -8.29 12.60
CA ASP A 27 -2.84 -8.38 13.06
C ASP A 27 -3.82 -8.72 11.91
N GLY A 28 -3.36 -8.72 10.67
CA GLY A 28 -4.17 -9.00 9.50
C GLY A 28 -5.13 -7.86 9.18
N PHE A 29 -6.37 -8.21 8.83
CA PHE A 29 -7.36 -7.22 8.39
C PHE A 29 -7.80 -6.25 9.50
N SER A 30 -7.71 -6.65 10.78
CA SER A 30 -7.91 -5.74 11.93
C SER A 30 -6.80 -4.71 12.03
N GLY A 31 -5.55 -5.11 11.76
CA GLY A 31 -4.41 -4.21 11.60
C GLY A 31 -4.68 -3.18 10.51
N LEU A 32 -5.12 -3.63 9.33
CA LEU A 32 -5.49 -2.74 8.22
C LEU A 32 -6.59 -1.75 8.59
N HIS A 33 -7.64 -2.20 9.29
CA HIS A 33 -8.70 -1.32 9.76
C HIS A 33 -8.16 -0.24 10.72
N THR A 34 -7.22 -0.60 11.60
CA THR A 34 -6.62 0.28 12.60
C THR A 34 -5.73 1.34 11.95
N VAL A 35 -4.84 0.96 11.03
CA VAL A 35 -3.87 1.88 10.41
C VAL A 35 -4.35 2.51 9.11
N LYS A 36 -5.60 2.27 8.69
CA LYS A 36 -6.13 2.69 7.38
C LYS A 36 -5.87 4.17 7.08
N LEU A 37 -6.16 5.06 8.03
CA LEU A 37 -6.03 6.49 7.83
C LEU A 37 -4.56 6.91 7.68
N ASP A 38 -3.68 6.35 8.52
CA ASP A 38 -2.25 6.63 8.48
C ASP A 38 -1.63 6.10 7.18
N LEU A 39 -2.05 4.91 6.74
CA LEU A 39 -1.64 4.33 5.46
C LEU A 39 -2.09 5.20 4.28
N ILE A 40 -3.34 5.69 4.28
CA ILE A 40 -3.84 6.62 3.25
C ILE A 40 -2.99 7.90 3.22
N ASN A 41 -2.73 8.50 4.38
CA ASN A 41 -1.99 9.75 4.48
C ASN A 41 -0.55 9.59 3.99
N GLU A 42 0.10 8.49 4.40
CA GLU A 42 1.48 8.23 4.03
C GLU A 42 1.62 7.91 2.53
N LEU A 43 0.72 7.10 1.97
CA LEU A 43 0.70 6.85 0.52
C LEU A 43 0.37 8.11 -0.27
N THR A 44 -0.55 8.95 0.22
CA THR A 44 -0.87 10.25 -0.41
C THR A 44 0.37 11.13 -0.49
N ARG A 45 1.13 11.23 0.61
CA ARG A 45 2.37 12.00 0.70
C ARG A 45 3.49 11.42 -0.17
N LEU A 46 3.63 10.09 -0.22
CA LEU A 46 4.71 9.41 -0.96
C LEU A 46 4.48 9.40 -2.48
N LEU A 47 3.22 9.33 -2.92
CA LEU A 47 2.86 9.19 -4.33
C LEU A 47 2.39 10.51 -4.96
N ASP A 48 2.21 11.57 -4.17
CA ASP A 48 1.60 12.83 -4.61
C ASP A 48 0.26 12.60 -5.34
N ALA A 49 -0.56 11.72 -4.76
CA ALA A 49 -1.80 11.23 -5.35
C ALA A 49 -2.88 11.13 -4.28
N ARG A 50 -4.15 11.28 -4.67
CA ARG A 50 -5.27 11.04 -3.77
C ARG A 50 -5.49 9.54 -3.60
N ILE A 51 -5.34 9.05 -2.38
CA ILE A 51 -5.52 7.63 -2.04
C ILE A 51 -6.89 7.39 -1.40
N THR A 52 -7.52 6.28 -1.74
CA THR A 52 -8.72 5.78 -1.06
C THR A 52 -8.62 4.28 -0.90
N ILE A 53 -8.91 3.76 0.29
CA ILE A 53 -8.95 2.32 0.58
C ILE A 53 -10.39 1.94 0.92
N LEU A 54 -10.98 1.08 0.10
CA LEU A 54 -12.28 0.44 0.37
C LEU A 54 -12.02 -0.93 0.99
N LEU A 55 -12.67 -1.24 2.11
CA LEU A 55 -12.45 -2.50 2.83
C LEU A 55 -13.60 -3.47 2.55
N ASP A 56 -13.28 -4.73 2.21
CA ASP A 56 -14.24 -5.82 2.03
C ASP A 56 -13.58 -7.18 2.37
N GLN A 57 -13.53 -7.52 3.66
CA GLN A 57 -12.71 -8.62 4.20
C GLN A 57 -12.89 -9.96 3.43
N PRO A 58 -11.80 -10.67 3.08
CA PRO A 58 -10.37 -10.39 3.34
C PRO A 58 -9.70 -9.45 2.31
N HIS A 59 -10.49 -8.86 1.42
CA HIS A 59 -10.03 -8.02 0.33
C HIS A 59 -10.13 -6.53 0.68
N PHE A 60 -9.41 -5.71 -0.07
CA PHE A 60 -9.59 -4.28 -0.09
C PHE A 60 -9.35 -3.77 -1.50
N ILE A 61 -9.81 -2.57 -1.82
CA ILE A 61 -9.51 -1.91 -3.09
C ILE A 61 -8.69 -0.67 -2.79
N LEU A 62 -7.46 -0.63 -3.30
CA LEU A 62 -6.60 0.54 -3.28
C LEU A 62 -6.88 1.37 -4.52
N ILE A 63 -7.47 2.54 -4.33
CA ILE A 63 -7.75 3.50 -5.40
C ILE A 63 -6.71 4.61 -5.31
N ILE A 64 -6.01 4.82 -6.43
CA ILE A 64 -4.98 5.85 -6.59
C ILE A 64 -5.47 6.79 -7.68
N HIS A 65 -5.64 8.06 -7.33
CA HIS A 65 -6.06 9.10 -8.26
C HIS A 65 -4.97 10.16 -8.30
N ASN A 66 -4.18 10.15 -9.36
CA ASN A 66 -3.20 11.19 -9.64
C ASN A 66 -3.81 12.26 -10.57
N HIS A 67 -3.00 13.16 -11.12
CA HIS A 67 -3.51 14.28 -11.93
C HIS A 67 -4.05 13.85 -13.30
N ASP A 68 -3.65 12.68 -13.79
CA ASP A 68 -3.89 12.23 -15.16
C ASP A 68 -4.77 10.95 -15.22
N GLU A 69 -4.76 10.16 -14.15
CA GLU A 69 -5.25 8.78 -14.16
C GLU A 69 -5.90 8.37 -12.82
N LYS A 70 -6.80 7.40 -12.93
CA LYS A 70 -7.42 6.73 -11.79
C LYS A 70 -7.23 5.23 -11.92
N LEU A 71 -6.47 4.67 -10.98
CA LEU A 71 -6.18 3.25 -10.86
C LEU A 71 -6.94 2.67 -9.67
N ALA A 72 -7.45 1.45 -9.82
CA ALA A 72 -8.01 0.66 -8.73
C ALA A 72 -7.33 -0.72 -8.73
N VAL A 73 -6.66 -1.05 -7.63
CA VAL A 73 -5.93 -2.31 -7.47
C VAL A 73 -6.62 -3.15 -6.40
N LEU A 74 -6.89 -4.41 -6.71
CA LEU A 74 -7.39 -5.37 -5.73
C LEU A 74 -6.26 -5.72 -4.76
N GLY A 75 -6.49 -5.52 -3.48
CA GLY A 75 -5.62 -5.96 -2.42
C GLY A 75 -6.24 -7.08 -1.60
N THR A 76 -5.41 -7.93 -1.02
CA THR A 76 -5.87 -8.98 -0.10
C THR A 76 -4.95 -9.06 1.11
N VAL A 77 -5.52 -9.30 2.29
CA VAL A 77 -4.77 -9.67 3.50
C VAL A 77 -5.09 -11.13 3.84
N GLN A 78 -4.10 -12.01 3.70
CA GLN A 78 -4.28 -13.46 3.86
C GLN A 78 -3.34 -14.00 4.93
N GLN A 79 -3.83 -14.94 5.74
CA GLN A 79 -3.03 -15.57 6.78
C GLN A 79 -2.04 -16.55 6.14
N HIS A 80 -0.75 -16.39 6.44
CA HIS A 80 0.30 -17.34 6.10
C HIS A 80 0.52 -18.33 7.26
N SER A 81 1.09 -19.51 6.97
CA SER A 81 1.16 -20.68 7.84
C SER A 81 1.75 -20.49 9.25
N ASN A 82 2.36 -19.33 9.54
CA ASN A 82 3.11 -19.06 10.76
C ASN A 82 2.54 -17.88 11.58
N GLN A 83 1.21 -17.70 11.60
CA GLN A 83 0.48 -16.63 12.31
C GLN A 83 0.65 -15.21 11.75
N ALA A 84 1.60 -14.96 10.85
CA ALA A 84 1.71 -13.70 10.12
C ALA A 84 0.73 -13.66 8.93
N TYR A 85 0.36 -12.45 8.52
CA TYR A 85 -0.45 -12.18 7.33
C TYR A 85 0.40 -11.61 6.20
N ASP A 86 0.08 -11.98 4.98
CA ASP A 86 0.61 -11.38 3.77
C ASP A 86 -0.37 -10.34 3.22
N ILE A 87 0.18 -9.22 2.79
CA ILE A 87 -0.53 -8.20 2.03
C ILE A 87 -0.18 -8.44 0.57
N THR A 88 -1.20 -8.55 -0.28
CA THR A 88 -1.01 -8.64 -1.73
C THR A 88 -1.72 -7.50 -2.43
N LEU A 89 -1.15 -7.04 -3.55
CA LEU A 89 -1.78 -6.16 -4.53
C LEU A 89 -1.74 -6.84 -5.89
N ASP A 90 -2.90 -7.14 -6.46
CA ASP A 90 -3.07 -7.90 -7.70
C ASP A 90 -2.22 -9.19 -7.75
N GLY A 91 -2.13 -9.88 -6.61
CA GLY A 91 -1.34 -11.11 -6.45
C GLY A 91 0.14 -10.93 -6.11
N HIS A 92 0.66 -9.69 -6.08
CA HIS A 92 2.04 -9.40 -5.68
C HIS A 92 2.14 -9.12 -4.18
N THR A 93 3.02 -9.83 -3.46
CA THR A 93 3.25 -9.61 -2.03
C THR A 93 3.95 -8.27 -1.76
N VAL A 94 3.39 -7.47 -0.84
CA VAL A 94 3.81 -6.10 -0.54
C VAL A 94 3.94 -5.84 0.96
N ASN A 95 4.63 -6.74 1.67
CA ASN A 95 4.78 -6.68 3.13
C ASN A 95 5.74 -5.59 3.63
N THR A 96 6.41 -4.86 2.73
CA THR A 96 7.38 -3.81 3.07
C THR A 96 7.12 -2.54 2.27
N GLY A 97 7.57 -1.40 2.79
CA GLY A 97 7.41 -0.11 2.12
C GLY A 97 7.98 -0.10 0.69
N PRO A 98 9.22 -0.59 0.47
CA PRO A 98 9.79 -0.68 -0.87
C PRO A 98 8.98 -1.56 -1.83
N THR A 99 8.50 -2.73 -1.39
CA THR A 99 7.72 -3.64 -2.25
C THR A 99 6.35 -3.07 -2.60
N MET A 100 5.67 -2.44 -1.63
CA MET A 100 4.41 -1.72 -1.84
C MET A 100 4.55 -0.60 -2.88
N ILE A 101 5.56 0.27 -2.72
CA ILE A 101 5.77 1.40 -3.61
C ILE A 101 6.19 0.94 -5.00
N GLN A 102 7.02 -0.11 -5.10
CA GLN A 102 7.40 -0.68 -6.38
C GLN A 102 6.19 -1.26 -7.11
N ALA A 103 5.37 -2.08 -6.44
CA ALA A 103 4.17 -2.66 -7.04
C ALA A 103 3.21 -1.57 -7.55
N ILE A 104 2.99 -0.51 -6.75
CA ILE A 104 2.16 0.62 -7.17
C ILE A 104 2.72 1.30 -8.43
N ARG A 105 4.03 1.50 -8.51
CA ARG A 105 4.66 2.11 -9.70
C ARG A 105 4.57 1.22 -10.93
N ASP A 106 4.60 -0.10 -10.76
CA ASP A 106 4.47 -0.99 -11.91
C ASP A 106 3.06 -0.94 -12.53
N PHE A 107 2.07 -0.39 -11.80
CA PHE A 107 0.71 -0.16 -12.30
C PHE A 107 0.45 1.22 -12.90
N ILE A 108 1.37 2.19 -12.74
CA ILE A 108 1.22 3.61 -13.17
C ILE A 108 2.33 3.95 -14.16
#